data_AF-A0A7C0Y2I6-F1
#
_entry.id   AF-A0A7C0Y2I6-F1
#
_cell.length_a   1.000
_cell.length_b   1.000
_cell.length_c   1.000
_cell.angle_alpha   90.00
_cell.angle_beta   90.00
_cell.angle_gamma   90.00
#
_symmetry.space_group_name_H-M   'P 1'
#
loop_
_entity.id
_entity.type
_entity.pdbx_description
1 polymer ?
#
loop_
_entity_poly.entity_id
_entity_poly.type
_entity_poly.pdbx_seq_one_letter_code
_entity_poly.pdbx_strand_id
1 'polypeptide(L)' 'MPKLKRKSRKLKSEVKTSTRKILKGSGTYLITLPKDFVKSVGLEAGDEVGVVYDHILKVIPMKEKI' A
#
# COMPACT_ATOMS: atom_id res chain seq x y z
N MET A 1 37.43 11.30 -16.19
CA MET A 1 36.40 10.33 -15.76
C MET A 1 35.04 10.71 -16.38
N PRO A 2 34.42 9.87 -17.21
CA PRO A 2 33.11 10.20 -17.77
C PRO A 2 32.01 10.05 -16.71
N LYS A 3 31.18 11.08 -16.56
CA LYS A 3 30.04 11.11 -15.61
C LYS A 3 28.98 10.10 -16.08
N LEU A 4 28.82 9.00 -15.33
CA LEU A 4 27.73 8.03 -15.52
C LEU A 4 26.38 8.74 -15.33
N LYS A 5 25.72 9.11 -16.43
CA LYS A 5 24.33 9.57 -16.42
C LYS A 5 23.46 8.41 -15.94
N ARG A 6 23.08 8.43 -14.65
CA ARG A 6 22.04 7.55 -14.10
C ARG A 6 20.76 7.78 -14.91
N LYS A 7 20.46 6.88 -15.86
CA LYS A 7 19.16 6.81 -16.51
C LYS A 7 18.14 6.46 -15.42
N SER A 8 17.43 7.48 -14.92
CA SER A 8 16.24 7.30 -14.09
C SER A 8 15.21 6.53 -14.91
N ARG A 9 15.09 5.22 -14.64
CA ARG A 9 14.06 4.37 -15.22
C ARG A 9 12.75 4.79 -14.57
N LYS A 10 11.97 5.65 -15.23
CA LYS A 10 10.58 5.97 -14.84
C LYS A 10 9.77 4.67 -14.87
N LEU A 11 9.71 3.97 -13.75
CA LEU A 11 8.70 2.94 -13.51
C LEU A 11 7.35 3.67 -13.57
N LYS A 12 6.60 3.47 -14.66
CA LYS A 12 5.20 3.86 -14.74
C LYS A 12 4.44 2.96 -13.76
N SER A 13 4.44 3.31 -12.49
CA SER A 13 3.53 2.73 -11.51
C SER A 13 2.16 3.34 -11.79
N GLU A 14 1.19 2.54 -12.25
CA GLU A 14 -0.21 2.98 -12.27
C GLU A 14 -0.67 3.20 -10.82
N VAL A 15 -0.76 4.46 -10.42
CA VAL A 15 -1.33 4.82 -9.13
C VAL A 15 -2.84 4.75 -9.26
N LYS A 16 -3.45 3.72 -8.66
CA LYS A 16 -4.90 3.59 -8.57
C LYS A 16 -5.39 4.25 -7.29
N THR A 17 -6.11 5.36 -7.40
CA THR A 17 -6.73 6.06 -6.28
C THR A 17 -8.21 5.69 -6.17
N SER A 18 -8.67 5.31 -4.98
CA SER A 18 -10.10 5.05 -4.73
C SER A 18 -10.51 5.64 -3.38
N THR A 19 -11.65 6.33 -3.33
CA THR A 19 -12.20 6.86 -2.07
C THR A 19 -12.93 5.76 -1.30
N ARG A 20 -12.69 5.68 0.00
CA ARG A 20 -13.36 4.75 0.93
C ARG A 20 -13.93 5.53 2.10
N LYS A 21 -15.02 5.03 2.69
CA LYS A 21 -15.58 5.58 3.93
C LYS A 21 -14.88 4.94 5.12
N ILE A 22 -14.62 5.75 6.14
CA ILE A 22 -14.22 5.26 7.46
C ILE A 22 -15.48 4.70 8.13
N LEU A 23 -15.41 3.45 8.56
CA LEU A 23 -16.43 2.79 9.36
C LEU A 23 -16.01 2.90 10.83
N LYS A 24 -16.99 3.05 11.72
CA LYS A 24 -16.77 3.07 13.17
C LYS A 24 -17.47 1.87 13.80
N GLY A 25 -16.75 1.09 14.58
CA GLY A 25 -17.27 -0.09 15.25
C GLY A 25 -16.46 -0.44 16.49
N SER A 26 -17.13 -0.81 17.58
CA SER A 26 -16.48 -1.31 18.82
C SER A 26 -15.34 -0.43 19.34
N GLY A 27 -15.54 0.90 19.32
CA GLY A 27 -14.51 1.86 19.78
C GLY A 27 -13.35 2.08 18.80
N THR A 28 -13.38 1.46 17.62
CA THR A 28 -12.30 1.54 16.61
C THR A 28 -12.80 2.10 15.28
N TYR A 29 -11.86 2.58 14.47
CA TYR A 29 -12.08 3.04 13.11
C TYR A 29 -11.47 2.03 12.14
N LEU A 30 -12.22 1.68 11.10
CA LEU A 30 -11.86 0.67 10.12
C LEU A 30 -12.04 1.25 8.72
N ILE A 31 -11.14 0.91 7.81
CA ILE A 31 -11.27 1.18 6.37
C ILE A 31 -11.29 -0.15 5.62
N THR A 32 -12.14 -0.25 4.60
CA THR A 32 -12.15 -1.43 3.74
C THR A 32 -11.10 -1.28 2.64
N LEU A 33 -10.22 -2.27 2.51
CA LEU A 33 -9.25 -2.30 1.42
C LEU A 33 -9.95 -2.69 0.11
N PRO A 34 -9.55 -2.10 -1.04
CA PRO A 34 -10.05 -2.52 -2.34
C PRO A 34 -9.70 -3.98 -2.65
N LYS A 35 -10.68 -4.74 -3.16
CA LYS A 35 -10.47 -6.15 -3.54
C LYS A 35 -9.31 -6.32 -4.53
N ASP A 36 -9.20 -5.41 -5.49
CA ASP A 36 -8.13 -5.45 -6.50
C ASP A 36 -6.75 -5.18 -5.89
N PHE A 37 -6.67 -4.29 -4.90
CA PHE A 37 -5.43 -4.06 -4.16
C PHE A 37 -5.02 -5.35 -3.43
N VAL A 38 -5.91 -5.90 -2.60
CA VAL A 38 -5.69 -7.13 -1.82
C VAL A 38 -5.19 -8.26 -2.73
N LYS A 39 -5.87 -8.49 -3.87
CA LYS A 39 -5.46 -9.50 -4.87
C LYS A 39 -4.09 -9.18 -5.50
N SER A 40 -3.84 -7.93 -5.86
CA SER A 40 -2.61 -7.52 -6.54
C SER A 40 -1.36 -7.63 -5.66
N VAL A 41 -1.50 -7.40 -4.35
CA VAL A 41 -0.39 -7.54 -3.40
C VAL A 41 -0.31 -8.95 -2.78
N GLY A 42 -1.35 -9.78 -2.99
CA GLY A 42 -1.45 -11.13 -2.48
C GLY A 42 -1.63 -11.17 -0.96
N LEU A 43 -2.50 -10.29 -0.44
CA LEU A 43 -2.88 -10.28 0.97
C LEU A 43 -4.04 -11.25 1.21
N GLU A 44 -4.00 -11.95 2.32
CA GLU A 44 -5.03 -12.87 2.80
C GLU A 44 -5.59 -12.44 4.16
N ALA A 45 -6.70 -13.07 4.57
CA ALA A 45 -7.27 -12.80 5.88
C ALA A 45 -6.35 -13.37 6.97
N GLY A 46 -5.91 -12.52 7.89
CA GLY A 46 -4.95 -12.87 8.94
C GLY A 46 -3.55 -12.29 8.71
N ASP A 47 -3.26 -11.80 7.50
CA ASP A 47 -1.97 -11.14 7.23
C ASP A 47 -1.83 -9.83 7.99
N GLU A 48 -0.61 -9.60 8.49
CA GLU A 48 -0.24 -8.32 9.09
C GLU A 48 0.20 -7.32 8.00
N VAL A 49 -0.24 -6.07 8.17
CA VAL A 49 0.12 -4.98 7.26
C VAL A 49 0.69 -3.82 8.03
N GLY A 50 1.82 -3.29 7.54
CA GLY A 50 2.40 -2.07 8.06
C GLY A 50 1.57 -0.87 7.63
N VAL A 51 1.22 -0.01 8.57
CA VAL A 51 0.53 1.26 8.30
C VAL A 51 1.45 2.41 8.67
N VAL A 52 1.84 3.21 7.67
CA VAL A 52 2.60 4.44 7.87
C VAL A 52 1.66 5.63 7.64
N TYR A 53 1.66 6.57 8.56
CA TYR A 53 0.83 7.78 8.49
C TYR A 53 1.67 9.05 8.62
N ASP A 54 1.60 9.90 7.60
CA ASP A 54 2.12 11.28 7.60
C ASP A 54 1.24 12.09 6.63
N HIS A 55 0.09 12.54 7.12
CA HIS A 55 -1.04 13.11 6.34
C HIS A 55 -1.66 12.21 5.26
N ILE A 56 -0.97 11.12 4.88
CA ILE A 56 -1.39 10.08 3.95
C ILE A 56 -1.21 8.75 4.64
N LEU A 57 -2.23 7.89 4.58
CA LEU A 57 -2.16 6.52 5.08
C LEU A 57 -1.66 5.60 3.96
N LYS A 58 -0.45 5.05 4.13
CA LYS A 58 0.14 4.09 3.20
C LYS A 58 0.14 2.70 3.82
N VAL A 59 -0.50 1.75 3.13
CA VAL A 59 -0.50 0.33 3.50
C VAL A 59 0.65 -0.36 2.77
N ILE A 60 1.56 -0.97 3.53
CA ILE A 60 2.71 -1.70 3.00
C ILE A 60 2.51 -3.18 3.35
N PRO A 61 2.32 -4.06 2.35
CA PRO A 61 2.25 -5.49 2.60
C PRO A 61 3.61 -5.97 3.14
N MET A 62 3.58 -6.63 4.29
CA MET A 62 4.78 -7.24 4.87
C MET A 62 4.79 -8.71 4.49
N LYS A 63 5.55 -9.07 3.45
CA LYS A 63 5.88 -10.48 3.20
C LYS A 63 7.06 -10.82 4.09
N GLU A 64 6.85 -11.59 5.14
CA GLU A 64 7.95 -12.18 5.89
C GLU A 64 8.82 -12.98 4.90
N LYS A 65 10.09 -12.57 4.77
CA LYS A 65 11.12 -13.43 4.17
C LYS A 65 11.56 -14.38 5.28
N ILE A 66 10.98 -15.57 5.30
CA ILE A 66 11.58 -16.72 5.98
C ILE A 66 12.48 -17.42 4.97
#